data_AF-A0A950FS22-F1
#
_entry.id   AF-A0A950FS22-F1
#
_cell.length_a   1.000
_cell.length_b   1.000
_cell.length_c   1.000
_cell.angle_alpha   90.00
_cell.angle_beta   90.00
_cell.angle_gamma   90.00
#
_symmetry.space_group_name_H-M   'P 1'
#
loop_
_entity.id
_entity.type
_entity.pdbx_description
1 polymer ?
#
loop_
_entity_poly.entity_id
_entity_poly.type
_entity_poly.pdbx_seq_one_letter_code
_entity_poly.pdbx_strand_id
1 'polypeptide(L)'
;MNRLPHSELKRDALLAVCSLAPPLAGGACAWCAATLPPRRRTWCSDRCGELFWANHWWSVARREAKRRDRYRCKRCGTRAPKRPSHSTFRSRTAYLRAMRAWRAAKRTERLEVNHIVPCKGRHRALDCAHHLDNLETLCPACHKQHTSALRLVTAAP
;
A
#
# COMPACT_ATOMS: atom_id res chain seq x y z
N MET A 1 10.55 -7.75 38.39
CA MET A 1 10.74 -8.50 37.14
C MET A 1 9.89 -7.83 36.05
N ASN A 2 10.49 -6.94 35.27
CA ASN A 2 9.81 -6.16 34.25
C ASN A 2 9.45 -7.05 33.06
N ARG A 3 8.14 -7.18 32.75
CA ARG A 3 7.70 -7.72 31.47
C ARG A 3 8.14 -6.75 30.37
N LEU A 4 9.08 -7.17 29.53
CA LEU A 4 9.41 -6.45 28.31
C LEU A 4 8.17 -6.46 27.39
N PRO A 5 7.70 -5.30 26.91
CA PRO A 5 6.55 -5.26 26.01
C PRO A 5 6.95 -5.89 24.66
N HIS A 6 6.28 -6.96 24.27
CA HIS A 6 6.46 -7.69 23.00
C HIS A 6 6.35 -6.84 21.70
N SER A 7 6.21 -5.51 21.79
CA SER A 7 6.00 -4.60 20.66
C SER A 7 7.24 -3.83 20.19
N GLU A 8 8.27 -3.69 21.03
CA GLU A 8 9.50 -2.94 20.68
C GLU A 8 10.43 -3.80 19.80
N LEU A 9 10.62 -5.07 20.16
CA LEU A 9 11.51 -6.00 19.46
C LEU A 9 11.18 -6.22 17.97
N LYS A 10 9.89 -6.16 17.58
CA LYS A 10 9.49 -6.35 16.17
C LYS A 10 9.80 -5.13 15.30
N ARG A 11 9.78 -3.92 15.85
CA ARG A 11 10.06 -2.71 15.06
C ARG A 11 11.56 -2.56 14.85
N ASP A 12 12.35 -2.82 15.88
CA ASP A 12 13.81 -2.64 15.82
C ASP A 12 14.48 -3.69 14.92
N ALA A 13 14.05 -4.96 14.99
CA ALA A 13 14.62 -6.03 14.17
C ALA A 13 14.34 -5.88 12.66
N LEU A 14 13.19 -5.31 12.28
CA LEU A 14 12.81 -5.10 10.88
C LEU A 14 13.44 -3.85 10.26
N LEU A 15 13.87 -2.88 11.09
CA LEU A 15 14.48 -1.62 10.65
C LEU A 15 16.00 -1.63 10.70
N ALA A 16 16.61 -2.62 11.35
CA ALA A 16 18.06 -2.79 11.35
C ALA A 16 18.66 -2.96 9.93
N VAL A 17 17.85 -3.41 8.96
CA VAL A 17 18.26 -3.78 7.59
C VAL A 17 17.34 -3.23 6.49
N CYS A 18 16.47 -2.27 6.80
CA CYS A 18 15.58 -1.68 5.80
C CYS A 18 16.36 -0.75 4.85
N SER A 19 16.21 -0.94 3.53
CA SER A 19 16.83 -0.07 2.51
C SER A 19 16.30 1.37 2.52
N LEU A 20 15.10 1.60 3.06
CA LEU A 20 14.45 2.92 3.11
C LEU A 20 14.55 3.60 4.48
N ALA A 21 14.88 2.86 5.53
CA ALA A 21 14.91 3.36 6.89
C ALA A 21 16.18 2.83 7.58
N PRO A 22 17.13 3.70 7.93
CA PRO A 22 18.36 3.30 8.59
C PRO A 22 18.07 2.79 10.02
N PRO A 23 18.97 1.97 10.59
CA PRO A 23 18.87 1.54 11.98
C PRO A 23 18.76 2.75 12.91
N LEU A 24 17.90 2.65 13.93
CA LEU A 24 17.69 3.72 14.90
C LEU A 24 18.96 3.93 15.74
N ALA A 25 19.73 4.96 15.44
CA ALA A 25 20.68 5.52 16.39
C ALA A 25 19.92 6.35 17.44
N GLY A 26 20.42 6.35 18.69
CA GLY A 26 19.83 7.17 19.76
C GLY A 26 19.74 8.64 19.36
N GLY A 27 18.54 9.21 19.41
CA GLY A 27 18.30 10.61 19.03
C GLY A 27 18.19 10.89 17.52
N ALA A 28 18.21 9.85 16.68
CA ALA A 28 18.06 9.98 15.22
C ALA A 28 16.66 9.58 14.73
N CYS A 29 16.24 10.15 13.61
CA CYS A 29 14.98 9.83 12.95
C CYS A 29 15.02 8.42 12.34
N ALA A 30 14.03 7.59 12.67
CA ALA A 30 13.84 6.21 12.18
C ALA A 30 13.46 6.09 10.69
N TRP A 31 13.67 7.14 9.90
CA TRP A 31 13.35 7.17 8.46
C TRP A 31 14.48 7.83 7.67
N CYS A 32 14.92 9.03 8.07
CA CYS A 32 15.97 9.76 7.35
C CYS A 32 17.29 9.91 8.13
N ALA A 33 17.43 9.31 9.31
CA ALA A 33 18.57 9.45 10.23
C ALA A 33 18.89 10.88 10.72
N ALA A 34 18.14 11.92 10.32
CA ALA A 34 18.34 13.27 10.84
C ALA A 34 18.15 13.33 12.36
N THR A 35 18.91 14.19 13.03
CA THR A 35 18.75 14.44 14.48
C THR A 35 17.32 14.84 14.80
N LEU A 36 16.76 14.26 15.86
CA LEU A 36 15.41 14.56 16.30
C LEU A 36 15.36 15.96 16.93
N PRO A 37 14.39 16.81 16.54
CA PRO A 37 14.15 18.06 17.24
C PRO A 37 13.63 17.77 18.66
N PRO A 38 13.69 18.76 19.57
CA PRO A 38 13.20 18.61 20.93
C PRO A 38 11.78 18.02 20.97
N ARG A 39 11.52 17.15 21.95
CA ARG A 39 10.23 16.46 22.20
C ARG A 39 9.82 15.38 21.19
N ARG A 40 10.47 15.23 20.03
CA ARG A 40 10.23 14.10 19.13
C ARG A 40 11.10 12.90 19.50
N ARG A 41 10.56 11.68 19.40
CA ARG A 41 11.24 10.43 19.83
C ARG A 41 11.52 9.42 18.72
N THR A 42 10.87 9.54 17.57
CA THR A 42 10.93 8.50 16.51
C THR A 42 11.15 9.10 15.13
N TRP A 43 10.47 10.19 14.78
CA TRP A 43 10.60 10.83 13.48
C TRP A 43 10.90 12.31 13.64
N CYS A 44 11.75 12.89 12.79
CA CYS A 44 12.07 14.33 12.86
C CYS A 44 10.91 15.22 12.40
N SER A 45 9.96 14.66 11.64
CA SER A 45 8.79 15.35 11.09
C SER A 45 7.64 14.36 10.89
N ASP A 46 6.42 14.89 10.76
CA ASP A 46 5.24 14.07 10.47
C ASP A 46 5.37 13.39 9.10
N ARG A 47 5.96 14.09 8.12
CA ARG A 47 6.31 13.54 6.81
C ARG A 47 7.16 12.27 6.90
N CYS A 48 8.16 12.24 7.77
CA CYS A 48 8.99 11.05 7.96
C CYS A 48 8.18 9.87 8.54
N GLY A 49 7.26 10.15 9.47
CA GLY A 49 6.33 9.14 9.98
C GLY A 49 5.38 8.62 8.89
N GLU A 50 4.81 9.53 8.09
CA GLU A 50 3.92 9.17 6.98
C GLU A 50 4.62 8.29 5.94
N LEU A 51 5.84 8.65 5.53
CA LEU A 51 6.64 7.88 4.58
C LEU A 51 7.00 6.49 5.11
N PHE A 52 7.34 6.41 6.40
CA PHE A 52 7.58 5.14 7.06
C PHE A 52 6.36 4.23 6.96
N TRP A 53 5.17 4.72 7.35
CA TRP A 53 3.94 3.94 7.31
C TRP A 53 3.51 3.58 5.88
N ALA A 54 3.72 4.48 4.93
CA ALA A 54 3.45 4.26 3.51
C ALA A 54 4.32 3.16 2.88
N ASN A 55 5.41 2.78 3.52
CA ASN A 55 6.29 1.71 3.03
C ASN A 55 6.26 0.45 3.90
N HIS A 56 5.73 0.47 5.11
CA HIS A 56 5.82 -0.70 6.01
C HIS A 56 4.48 -1.22 6.51
N TRP A 57 3.38 -0.47 6.33
CA TRP A 57 2.06 -0.91 6.78
C TRP A 57 1.09 -1.06 5.61
N TRP A 58 0.65 -2.29 5.36
CA TRP A 58 -0.14 -2.64 4.17
C TRP A 58 -1.31 -1.70 3.90
N SER A 59 -2.10 -1.35 4.92
CA SER A 59 -3.28 -0.49 4.73
C SER A 59 -2.92 0.91 4.22
N VAL A 60 -1.78 1.45 4.66
CA VAL A 60 -1.28 2.76 4.21
C VAL A 60 -0.58 2.60 2.86
N ALA A 61 0.34 1.65 2.74
CA ALA A 61 1.06 1.38 1.50
C ALA A 61 0.12 1.11 0.31
N ARG A 62 -0.92 0.30 0.51
CA ARG A 62 -1.97 0.04 -0.49
C ARG A 62 -2.69 1.32 -0.93
N ARG A 63 -2.97 2.24 0.00
CA ARG A 63 -3.63 3.50 -0.34
C ARG A 63 -2.68 4.40 -1.13
N GLU A 64 -1.44 4.52 -0.68
CA GLU A 64 -0.43 5.37 -1.32
C GLU A 64 -0.01 4.84 -2.69
N ALA A 65 0.08 3.51 -2.89
CA ALA A 65 0.29 2.91 -4.20
C ALA A 65 -0.80 3.32 -5.21
N LYS A 66 -2.08 3.26 -4.82
CA LYS A 66 -3.19 3.70 -5.69
C LYS A 66 -3.12 5.19 -6.02
N ARG A 67 -2.72 6.03 -5.05
CA ARG A 67 -2.56 7.48 -5.25
C ARG A 67 -1.40 7.78 -6.19
N ARG A 68 -0.23 7.18 -5.96
CA ARG A 68 0.95 7.26 -6.83
C ARG A 68 0.60 6.89 -8.27
N ASP A 69 -0.18 5.82 -8.45
CA ASP A 69 -0.59 5.31 -9.75
C ASP A 69 -1.80 6.07 -10.34
N ARG A 70 -2.23 7.17 -9.70
CA ARG A 70 -3.38 8.01 -10.09
C ARG A 70 -4.67 7.22 -10.31
N TYR A 71 -4.86 6.15 -9.54
CA TYR A 71 -5.97 5.20 -9.67
C TYR A 71 -6.10 4.61 -11.08
N ARG A 72 -4.97 4.18 -11.65
CA ARG A 72 -4.87 3.52 -12.95
C ARG A 72 -4.08 2.22 -12.85
N CYS A 73 -4.38 1.29 -13.74
CA CYS A 73 -3.54 0.12 -13.94
C CYS A 73 -2.16 0.56 -14.45
N LYS A 74 -1.10 0.14 -13.77
CA LYS A 74 0.29 0.46 -14.16
C LYS A 74 0.73 -0.24 -15.45
N ARG A 75 0.07 -1.33 -15.83
CA ARG A 75 0.40 -2.10 -17.04
C ARG A 75 -0.35 -1.63 -18.28
N CYS A 76 -1.66 -1.41 -18.17
CA CYS A 76 -2.50 -1.07 -19.34
C CYS A 76 -3.22 0.29 -19.25
N GLY A 77 -3.09 1.03 -18.15
CA GLY A 77 -3.68 2.37 -18.01
C GLY A 77 -5.18 2.41 -17.68
N THR A 78 -5.88 1.26 -17.66
CA THR A 78 -7.31 1.16 -17.31
C THR A 78 -7.62 1.85 -15.98
N ARG A 79 -8.70 2.64 -15.95
CA ARG A 79 -9.20 3.30 -14.74
C ARG A 79 -10.28 2.46 -14.06
N ALA A 80 -10.42 2.60 -12.75
CA ALA A 80 -11.59 2.09 -12.03
C ALA A 80 -12.87 2.83 -12.47
N PRO A 81 -14.04 2.16 -12.47
CA PRO A 81 -15.31 2.81 -12.77
C PRO A 81 -15.60 3.93 -11.75
N LYS A 82 -15.80 5.14 -12.26
CA LYS A 82 -16.08 6.34 -11.44
C LYS A 82 -17.50 6.28 -10.89
N ARG A 83 -17.67 6.56 -9.59
CA ARG A 83 -18.99 6.66 -8.98
C ARG A 83 -19.77 7.83 -9.63
N PRO A 84 -21.01 7.59 -10.11
CA PRO A 84 -21.86 8.66 -10.62
C PRO A 84 -22.12 9.73 -9.54
N SER A 85 -22.07 11.00 -9.91
CA SER A 85 -22.50 12.10 -9.03
C SER A 85 -23.98 12.36 -9.24
N HIS A 86 -24.74 12.63 -8.18
CA HIS A 86 -26.17 12.97 -8.33
C HIS A 86 -26.36 14.23 -9.19
N SER A 87 -25.46 15.21 -9.06
CA SER A 87 -25.51 16.49 -9.78
C SER A 87 -25.38 16.38 -11.31
N THR A 88 -24.90 15.27 -11.86
CA THR A 88 -24.70 15.11 -13.31
C THR A 88 -25.93 14.59 -14.03
N PHE A 89 -27.03 14.30 -13.34
CA PHE A 89 -28.22 13.69 -13.93
C PHE A 89 -29.43 14.63 -13.80
N ARG A 90 -30.19 14.75 -14.89
CA ARG A 90 -31.44 15.54 -14.93
C ARG A 90 -32.61 14.89 -14.18
N SER A 91 -32.54 13.59 -13.90
CA SER A 91 -33.61 12.88 -13.20
C SER A 91 -33.08 11.83 -12.22
N ARG A 92 -33.84 11.60 -11.15
CA ARG A 92 -33.55 10.57 -10.15
C ARG A 92 -33.46 9.18 -10.77
N THR A 93 -34.36 8.85 -11.71
CA THR A 93 -34.37 7.55 -12.39
C THR A 93 -33.09 7.29 -13.18
N ALA A 94 -32.58 8.29 -13.90
CA ALA A 94 -31.32 8.19 -14.63
C ALA A 94 -30.13 7.98 -13.68
N TYR A 95 -30.06 8.74 -12.58
CA TYR A 95 -29.04 8.56 -11.55
C TYR A 95 -29.06 7.16 -10.92
N LEU A 96 -30.24 6.64 -10.55
CA LEU A 96 -30.37 5.31 -9.97
C LEU A 96 -29.95 4.20 -10.94
N ARG A 97 -30.27 4.34 -12.24
CA ARG A 97 -29.79 3.43 -13.29
C ARG A 97 -28.27 3.45 -13.39
N ALA A 98 -27.66 4.63 -13.44
CA ALA A 98 -26.20 4.78 -13.48
C ALA A 98 -25.53 4.21 -12.22
N MET A 99 -26.13 4.40 -11.04
CA MET A 99 -25.64 3.83 -9.79
C MET A 99 -25.70 2.30 -9.78
N ARG A 100 -26.75 1.68 -10.33
CA ARG A 100 -26.84 0.22 -10.50
C ARG A 100 -25.74 -0.30 -11.44
N ALA A 101 -25.56 0.35 -12.59
CA ALA A 101 -24.49 0.01 -13.53
C ALA A 101 -23.10 0.12 -12.88
N TRP A 102 -22.83 1.22 -12.16
CA TRP A 102 -21.57 1.40 -11.43
C TRP A 102 -21.35 0.34 -10.34
N ARG A 103 -22.39 -0.05 -9.59
CA ARG A 103 -22.29 -1.12 -8.58
C ARG A 103 -21.94 -2.46 -9.22
N ALA A 104 -22.52 -2.77 -10.38
CA ALA A 104 -22.19 -3.97 -11.16
C ALA A 104 -20.73 -3.93 -11.63
N ALA A 105 -20.31 -2.87 -12.33
CA ALA A 105 -18.95 -2.71 -12.83
C ALA A 105 -17.89 -2.71 -11.70
N LYS A 106 -18.15 -2.00 -10.59
CA LYS A 106 -17.23 -1.93 -9.45
C LYS A 106 -16.90 -3.31 -8.87
N ARG A 107 -17.81 -4.29 -8.95
CA ARG A 107 -17.55 -5.64 -8.42
C ARG A 107 -16.45 -6.36 -9.21
N THR A 108 -16.40 -6.15 -10.52
CA THR A 108 -15.55 -6.90 -11.45
C THR A 108 -14.35 -6.09 -11.96
N GLU A 109 -14.38 -4.77 -11.87
CA GLU A 109 -13.37 -3.86 -12.45
C GLU A 109 -12.60 -3.06 -11.38
N ARG A 110 -12.67 -3.49 -10.11
CA ARG A 110 -11.96 -2.81 -9.03
C ARG A 110 -10.46 -2.99 -9.20
N LEU A 111 -9.72 -1.88 -9.22
CA LEU A 111 -8.27 -1.91 -9.17
C LEU A 111 -7.78 -2.53 -7.84
N GLU A 112 -6.82 -3.42 -7.97
CA GLU A 112 -6.15 -4.13 -6.89
C GLU A 112 -4.71 -3.63 -6.77
N VAL A 113 -4.09 -3.81 -5.60
CA VAL A 113 -2.66 -3.51 -5.42
C VAL A 113 -1.97 -4.84 -5.30
N ASN A 114 -1.05 -5.08 -6.22
CA ASN A 114 -0.25 -6.27 -6.31
C ASN A 114 1.13 -6.01 -5.70
N HIS A 115 1.70 -7.06 -5.12
CA HIS A 115 3.09 -7.12 -4.71
C HIS A 115 3.91 -7.71 -5.86
N ILE A 116 4.92 -6.99 -6.37
CA ILE A 116 5.79 -7.45 -7.45
C ILE A 116 6.58 -8.68 -6.99
N VAL A 117 7.24 -8.55 -5.84
CA VAL A 117 7.81 -9.66 -5.05
C VAL A 117 6.78 -10.06 -3.99
N PRO A 118 6.28 -11.31 -3.99
CA PRO A 118 5.18 -11.73 -3.12
C PRO A 118 5.44 -11.53 -1.62
N CYS A 119 4.43 -11.01 -0.92
CA CYS A 119 4.45 -10.77 0.53
C CYS A 119 4.45 -12.07 1.38
N LYS A 120 4.08 -13.23 0.79
CA LYS A 120 3.99 -14.54 1.47
C LYS A 120 3.18 -14.51 2.78
N GLY A 121 2.01 -13.84 2.78
CA GLY A 121 1.09 -13.81 3.91
C GLY A 121 1.35 -12.74 4.97
N ARG A 122 2.40 -11.92 4.83
CA ARG A 122 2.83 -10.93 5.83
C ARG A 122 2.04 -9.62 5.84
N HIS A 123 0.85 -9.58 5.23
CA HIS A 123 0.03 -8.35 5.12
C HIS A 123 -0.44 -7.73 6.45
N ARG A 124 -0.38 -8.49 7.56
CA ARG A 124 -0.79 -8.03 8.90
C ARG A 124 0.41 -7.61 9.77
N ALA A 125 1.62 -7.68 9.23
CA ALA A 125 2.85 -7.31 9.92
C ALA A 125 3.40 -6.00 9.36
N LEU A 126 4.21 -5.34 10.19
CA LEU A 126 5.15 -4.35 9.69
C LEU A 126 6.19 -5.12 8.86
N ASP A 127 6.37 -4.80 7.58
CA ASP A 127 7.28 -5.56 6.71
C ASP A 127 7.76 -4.72 5.51
N CYS A 128 9.01 -4.92 5.10
CA CYS A 128 9.61 -4.26 3.94
C CYS A 128 8.98 -4.71 2.60
N ALA A 129 8.28 -5.85 2.58
CA ALA A 129 7.49 -6.26 1.41
C ALA A 129 6.44 -5.21 1.01
N HIS A 130 6.09 -4.27 1.89
CA HIS A 130 5.14 -3.19 1.62
C HIS A 130 5.77 -1.92 1.03
N HIS A 131 7.07 -1.90 0.74
CA HIS A 131 7.72 -0.77 0.10
C HIS A 131 6.99 -0.43 -1.21
N LEU A 132 6.81 0.86 -1.47
CA LEU A 132 5.98 1.31 -2.59
C LEU A 132 6.53 0.82 -3.93
N ASP A 133 7.85 0.76 -4.10
CA ASP A 133 8.50 0.22 -5.30
C ASP A 133 8.17 -1.25 -5.57
N ASN A 134 7.91 -2.04 -4.52
CA ASN A 134 7.42 -3.41 -4.60
C ASN A 134 5.90 -3.52 -4.84
N LEU A 135 5.19 -2.41 -4.96
CA LEU A 135 3.75 -2.39 -5.19
C LEU A 135 3.39 -1.83 -6.57
N GLU A 136 2.38 -2.42 -7.21
CA GLU A 136 1.78 -1.89 -8.43
C GLU A 136 0.25 -1.96 -8.38
N THR A 137 -0.44 -0.91 -8.82
CA THR A 137 -1.90 -0.93 -8.98
C THR A 137 -2.27 -1.60 -10.30
N LEU A 138 -3.07 -2.66 -10.26
CA LEU A 138 -3.47 -3.44 -11.42
C LEU A 138 -4.99 -3.50 -11.58
N CYS A 139 -5.46 -3.60 -12.83
CA CYS A 139 -6.83 -4.04 -13.10
C CYS A 139 -6.96 -5.56 -12.91
N PRO A 140 -8.17 -6.09 -12.73
CA PRO A 140 -8.39 -7.53 -12.50
C PRO A 140 -7.82 -8.42 -13.62
N ALA A 141 -7.87 -7.98 -14.88
CA ALA A 141 -7.28 -8.72 -16.00
C ALA A 141 -5.74 -8.83 -15.88
N CYS A 142 -5.05 -7.71 -15.67
CA CYS A 142 -3.59 -7.69 -15.50
C CYS A 142 -3.15 -8.40 -14.21
N HIS A 143 -3.93 -8.29 -13.13
CA HIS A 143 -3.63 -8.99 -11.89
C HIS A 143 -3.74 -10.51 -12.06
N LYS A 144 -4.76 -11.00 -12.78
CA LYS A 144 -4.91 -12.42 -13.14
C LYS A 144 -3.70 -12.92 -13.94
N GLN A 145 -3.26 -12.16 -14.96
CA GLN A 145 -2.08 -12.50 -15.76
C GLN A 145 -0.82 -12.61 -14.88
N HIS A 146 -0.59 -11.66 -13.97
CA HIS A 146 0.55 -11.71 -13.07
C HIS A 146 0.50 -12.91 -12.12
N THR A 147 -0.66 -13.18 -11.52
CA THR A 147 -0.84 -14.34 -10.63
C THR A 147 -0.58 -15.65 -11.36
N SER A 148 -1.05 -15.78 -12.61
CA SER A 148 -0.78 -16.96 -13.43
C SER A 148 0.70 -17.11 -13.75
N ALA A 149 1.39 -16.02 -14.10
CA ALA A 149 2.83 -16.05 -14.39
C ALA A 149 3.66 -16.51 -13.17
N LEU A 150 3.32 -16.01 -11.98
CA LEU A 150 4.01 -16.43 -10.74
C LEU A 150 3.86 -17.94 -10.47
N ARG A 151 2.69 -18.52 -10.73
CA ARG A 151 2.46 -19.97 -10.54
C ARG A 151 3.36 -20.81 -11.43
N LEU A 152 3.56 -20.40 -12.68
CA LEU A 152 4.43 -21.10 -13.64
C LEU A 152 5.88 -21.06 -13.20
N VAL A 153 6.34 -19.92 -12.68
CA VAL A 153 7.73 -19.75 -12.19
C VAL A 153 7.98 -20.61 -10.93
N THR A 154 7.03 -20.66 -9.99
CA THR A 154 7.18 -21.48 -8.77
C THR A 154 7.07 -22.99 -9.00
N ALA A 155 6.62 -23.43 -10.19
CA ALA A 155 6.48 -24.83 -10.54
C ALA A 155 7.64 -25.37 -11.40
N ALA A 156 8.61 -24.52 -11.75
CA ALA A 156 9.84 -24.94 -12.41
C ALA A 156 10.78 -25.61 -11.38
N PRO A 157 11.33 -26.81 -11.68
CA PRO A 157 12.14 -27.60 -10.75
C PRO A 157 13.51 -26.96 -10.43
#